data_AF-A0A1E1W1W8-F1
#
_entry.id   AF-A0A1E1W1W8-F1
#
_cell.length_a   1.000
_cell.length_b   1.000
_cell.length_c   1.000
_cell.angle_alpha   90.00
_cell.angle_beta   90.00
_cell.angle_gamma   90.00
#
_symmetry.space_group_name_H-M   'P 1'
#
loop_
_entity.id
_entity.type
_entity.pdbx_description
1 polymer ?
#
loop_
_entity_poly.entity_id
_entity_poly.type
_entity_poly.pdbx_seq_one_letter_code
_entity_poly.pdbx_strand_id
1 'polypeptide(L)'
;ISLKMPNFALLPSRNQVSDDIFCNKENMVDQNCTVEECKCYHAVKIPLNATVELIFIDEAAGSVGNHPMHLHGFNFRVVGMEKIGDSVTPEEIESRDKLGLLKRNLVDAPLKDTVNVPAGG
;
A
#
# COMPACT_ATOMS: atom_id res chain seq x y z
N ILE A 1 -4.54 0.76 10.41
CA ILE A 1 -3.43 -0.09 10.93
C ILE A 1 -2.16 0.41 10.26
N SER A 2 -1.16 0.80 11.05
CA SER A 2 0.11 1.34 10.56
C SER A 2 1.26 0.35 10.79
N LEU A 3 2.22 0.33 9.87
CA LEU A 3 3.41 -0.51 10.01
C LEU A 3 4.27 -0.02 11.19
N LYS A 4 4.46 -0.91 12.17
CA LYS A 4 5.53 -0.77 13.17
C LYS A 4 6.81 -1.34 12.57
N MET A 5 7.91 -0.59 12.58
CA MET A 5 9.18 -1.15 12.13
C MET A 5 9.72 -2.15 13.17
N PRO A 6 10.08 -3.38 12.78
CA PRO A 6 10.75 -4.31 13.68
C PRO A 6 12.16 -3.82 14.00
N ASN A 7 12.69 -4.26 15.14
CA ASN A 7 14.08 -3.98 15.56
C ASN A 7 15.12 -4.85 14.83
N PHE A 8 14.71 -5.57 13.79
CA PHE A 8 15.55 -6.39 12.94
C PHE A 8 15.00 -6.39 11.50
N ALA A 9 15.82 -6.72 10.51
CA ALA A 9 15.38 -6.78 9.13
C ALA A 9 14.64 -8.10 8.84
N LEU A 10 13.35 -8.01 8.47
CA LEU A 10 12.47 -9.18 8.29
C LEU A 10 12.98 -10.18 7.23
N LEU A 11 13.62 -9.69 6.17
CA LEU A 11 14.13 -10.53 5.07
C LEU A 11 15.33 -11.40 5.49
N PRO A 12 16.47 -10.85 5.94
CA PRO A 12 17.62 -11.66 6.33
C PRO A 12 17.37 -12.48 7.60
N SER A 13 16.48 -12.00 8.48
CA SER A 13 16.14 -12.69 9.73
C SER A 13 14.87 -13.56 9.62
N ARG A 14 14.50 -14.06 8.42
CA ARG A 14 13.25 -14.83 8.23
C ARG A 14 13.11 -16.01 9.20
N ASN A 15 14.21 -16.67 9.56
CA ASN A 15 14.22 -17.80 10.48
C ASN A 15 13.90 -17.42 11.94
N GLN A 16 13.96 -16.14 12.27
CA GLN A 16 13.61 -15.56 13.58
C GLN A 16 12.21 -14.96 13.58
N VAL A 17 11.50 -15.00 12.45
CA VAL A 17 10.18 -14.42 12.26
C VAL A 17 9.14 -15.53 12.24
N SER A 18 8.26 -15.52 13.23
CA SER A 18 7.09 -16.40 13.27
C SER A 18 5.85 -15.67 12.76
N ASP A 19 4.87 -16.40 12.23
CA ASP A 19 3.72 -15.80 11.54
C ASP A 19 2.75 -15.07 12.50
N ASP A 20 2.80 -15.39 13.80
CA ASP A 20 1.99 -14.80 14.87
C ASP A 20 2.35 -13.34 15.18
N ILE A 21 3.52 -12.86 14.77
CA ILE A 21 3.91 -11.46 14.99
C ILE A 21 3.24 -10.50 14.00
N PHE A 22 2.67 -11.03 12.93
CA PHE A 22 2.09 -10.23 11.86
C PHE A 22 0.60 -9.95 12.06
N CYS A 23 0.20 -8.75 11.69
CA CYS A 23 -1.18 -8.31 11.70
C CYS A 23 -1.69 -8.00 10.29
N ASN A 24 -3.01 -8.08 10.13
CA ASN A 24 -3.77 -7.64 8.97
C ASN A 24 -5.15 -7.12 9.44
N LYS A 25 -5.99 -6.68 8.50
CA LYS A 25 -7.35 -6.18 8.82
C LYS A 25 -8.26 -7.25 9.43
N GLU A 26 -8.00 -8.53 9.14
CA GLU A 26 -8.83 -9.67 9.56
C GLU A 26 -8.51 -10.14 10.99
N ASN A 27 -7.26 -10.01 11.43
CA ASN A 27 -6.82 -10.43 12.76
C ASN A 27 -6.78 -9.30 13.81
N MET A 28 -7.10 -8.07 13.40
CA MET A 28 -7.18 -6.88 14.26
C MET A 28 -8.63 -6.40 14.47
N VAL A 29 -9.63 -7.24 14.21
CA VAL A 29 -11.06 -6.87 14.26
C VAL A 29 -11.51 -6.45 15.66
N ASP A 30 -10.88 -6.98 16.71
CA ASP A 30 -11.19 -6.63 18.10
C ASP A 30 -10.57 -5.30 18.55
N GLN A 31 -9.74 -4.66 17.72
CA GLN A 31 -9.13 -3.36 18.02
C GLN A 31 -9.85 -2.22 17.29
N ASN A 32 -10.15 -1.14 18.01
CA ASN A 32 -10.79 0.03 17.44
C ASN A 32 -9.77 0.96 16.75
N CYS A 33 -9.24 0.51 15.61
CA CYS A 33 -8.20 1.21 14.85
C CYS A 33 -8.67 2.49 14.13
N THR A 34 -9.92 2.91 14.32
CA THR A 34 -10.44 4.20 13.83
C THR A 34 -10.32 5.30 14.88
N VAL A 35 -10.30 4.93 16.16
CA VAL A 35 -10.11 5.86 17.30
C VAL A 35 -8.68 5.80 17.80
N GLU A 36 -8.06 4.62 17.80
CA GLU A 36 -6.70 4.39 18.29
C GLU A 36 -5.72 4.13 17.15
N GLU A 37 -4.47 4.61 17.31
CA GLU A 37 -3.41 4.35 16.34
C GLU A 37 -2.88 2.91 16.49
N CYS A 38 -3.49 1.97 15.77
CA CYS A 38 -3.03 0.58 15.74
C CYS A 38 -1.70 0.44 15.01
N LYS A 39 -0.66 -0.04 15.71
CA LYS A 39 0.68 -0.32 15.16
C LYS A 39 1.07 -1.77 15.34
N CYS A 40 1.49 -2.42 14.26
CA CYS A 40 1.95 -3.81 14.31
C CYS A 40 2.80 -4.15 13.08
N TYR A 41 3.38 -5.35 13.05
CA TYR A 41 4.11 -5.81 11.87
C TYR A 41 3.08 -6.19 10.80
N HIS A 42 2.78 -5.24 9.91
CA HIS A 42 1.79 -5.47 8.87
C HIS A 42 2.43 -6.23 7.70
N ALA A 43 1.81 -7.34 7.29
CA ALA A 43 2.27 -8.11 6.14
C ALA A 43 1.08 -8.56 5.28
N VAL A 44 1.24 -8.39 3.96
CA VAL A 44 0.30 -8.90 2.96
C VAL A 44 0.89 -10.18 2.38
N LYS A 45 0.19 -11.32 2.57
CA LYS A 45 0.61 -12.62 2.05
C LYS A 45 0.12 -12.76 0.60
N ILE A 46 1.07 -12.97 -0.32
CA ILE A 46 0.80 -13.11 -1.75
C ILE A 46 1.23 -14.53 -2.19
N PRO A 47 0.40 -15.28 -2.94
CA PRO A 47 0.80 -16.57 -3.48
C PRO A 47 2.02 -16.49 -4.40
N LEU A 48 2.85 -17.52 -4.37
CA LEU A 48 3.99 -17.61 -5.30
C LEU A 48 3.50 -17.54 -6.76
N ASN A 49 4.21 -16.79 -7.59
CA ASN A 49 3.90 -16.55 -9.02
C ASN A 49 2.59 -15.80 -9.29
N ALA A 50 1.93 -15.22 -8.27
CA ALA A 50 0.77 -14.37 -8.50
C ALA A 50 1.16 -13.08 -9.23
N THR A 51 0.32 -12.65 -10.17
CA THR A 51 0.37 -11.28 -10.70
C THR A 51 -0.40 -10.38 -9.75
N VAL A 52 0.25 -9.31 -9.27
CA VAL A 52 -0.31 -8.40 -8.28
C VAL A 52 -0.39 -6.99 -8.85
N GLU A 53 -1.54 -6.35 -8.66
CA GLU A 53 -1.71 -4.91 -8.81
C GLU A 53 -1.78 -4.29 -7.41
N LEU A 54 -0.99 -3.23 -7.18
CA LEU A 54 -1.03 -2.44 -5.94
C LEU A 54 -1.55 -1.06 -6.28
N ILE A 55 -2.58 -0.61 -5.56
CA ILE A 55 -3.11 0.75 -5.64
C ILE A 55 -2.67 1.47 -4.38
N PHE A 56 -1.81 2.49 -4.55
CA PHE A 56 -1.45 3.40 -3.47
C PHE A 56 -2.41 4.58 -3.49
N ILE A 57 -2.87 4.99 -2.31
CA ILE A 57 -3.81 6.10 -2.13
C ILE A 57 -3.19 7.03 -1.09
N ASP A 58 -3.01 8.28 -1.46
CA ASP A 58 -2.63 9.36 -0.56
C ASP A 58 -3.85 10.25 -0.32
N GLU A 59 -4.46 10.10 0.85
CA GLU A 59 -5.66 10.84 1.25
C GLU A 59 -5.43 12.35 1.38
N ALA A 60 -4.17 12.82 1.39
CA ALA A 60 -3.78 14.22 1.57
C ALA A 60 -4.42 14.89 2.80
N ALA A 61 -4.49 14.17 3.91
CA ALA A 61 -5.10 14.56 5.19
C ALA A 61 -4.43 15.80 5.84
N GLY A 62 -4.56 16.97 5.22
CA GLY A 62 -3.92 18.24 5.59
C GLY A 62 -2.46 18.40 5.10
N SER A 63 -1.95 17.46 4.31
CA SER A 63 -0.57 17.47 3.77
C SER A 63 -0.56 17.71 2.27
N VAL A 64 0.39 18.54 1.79
CA VAL A 64 0.69 18.76 0.37
C VAL A 64 1.93 18.00 -0.10
N GLY A 65 2.52 17.18 0.76
CA GLY A 65 3.73 16.41 0.47
C GLY A 65 3.41 15.13 -0.29
N ASN A 66 4.22 14.81 -1.30
CA ASN A 66 4.13 13.53 -2.00
C ASN A 66 4.84 12.43 -1.21
N HIS A 67 4.37 11.18 -1.36
CA HIS A 67 4.92 10.02 -0.67
C HIS A 67 5.67 9.07 -1.62
N PRO A 68 7.00 8.95 -1.51
CA PRO A 68 7.75 7.96 -2.29
C PRO A 68 7.56 6.55 -1.71
N MET A 69 7.00 5.66 -2.51
CA MET A 69 6.78 4.26 -2.18
C MET A 69 7.80 3.38 -2.90
N HIS A 70 8.61 2.65 -2.14
CA HIS A 70 9.67 1.77 -2.63
C HIS A 70 9.34 0.29 -2.36
N LEU A 71 9.67 -0.60 -3.30
CA LEU A 71 9.46 -2.04 -3.17
C LEU A 71 10.79 -2.80 -3.23
N HIS A 72 11.08 -3.56 -2.19
CA HIS A 72 12.27 -4.40 -2.14
C HIS A 72 12.07 -5.68 -2.96
N GLY A 73 13.13 -6.14 -3.63
CA GLY A 73 13.19 -7.45 -4.30
C GLY A 73 12.47 -7.54 -5.64
N PHE A 74 11.79 -6.48 -6.07
CA PHE A 74 11.03 -6.44 -7.32
C PHE A 74 11.08 -5.07 -7.98
N ASN A 75 11.05 -5.07 -9.31
CA ASN A 75 10.60 -3.91 -10.07
C ASN A 75 9.10 -4.08 -10.38
N PHE A 76 8.39 -2.98 -10.49
CA PHE A 76 6.97 -2.93 -10.84
C PHE A 76 6.70 -1.95 -11.98
N ARG A 77 5.61 -2.16 -12.71
CA ARG A 77 5.14 -1.23 -13.75
C ARG A 77 4.17 -0.23 -13.15
N VAL A 78 4.42 1.06 -13.35
CA VAL A 78 3.44 2.10 -12.97
C VAL A 78 2.41 2.21 -14.09
N VAL A 79 1.33 1.44 -13.98
CA VAL A 79 0.29 1.34 -15.01
C VAL A 79 -0.72 2.49 -14.94
N GLY A 80 -0.90 3.14 -13.79
CA GLY A 80 -1.78 4.29 -13.63
C GLY A 80 -1.29 5.18 -12.50
N MET A 81 -1.56 6.48 -12.60
CA MET A 81 -1.26 7.48 -11.58
C MET A 81 -2.05 8.75 -11.91
N GLU A 82 -2.78 9.28 -10.95
CA GLU A 82 -3.64 10.45 -11.11
C GLU A 82 -3.67 11.23 -9.80
N LYS A 83 -3.73 12.56 -9.84
CA LYS A 83 -4.19 13.36 -8.70
C LYS A 83 -5.68 13.59 -8.92
N ILE A 84 -6.51 13.05 -8.04
CA ILE A 84 -7.97 13.08 -8.20
C ILE A 84 -8.56 14.36 -7.60
N GLY A 85 -8.05 14.79 -6.46
CA GLY A 85 -8.52 16.00 -5.78
C GLY A 85 -7.48 16.54 -4.79
N ASP A 86 -7.87 17.50 -3.97
CA ASP A 86 -7.00 17.97 -2.88
C ASP A 86 -7.04 17.05 -1.66
N SER A 87 -8.06 16.19 -1.56
CA SER A 87 -8.19 15.10 -0.59
C SER A 87 -9.03 13.99 -1.23
N VAL A 88 -8.76 12.75 -0.89
CA VAL A 88 -9.51 11.56 -1.34
C VAL A 88 -9.74 10.61 -0.17
N THR A 89 -10.70 9.69 -0.30
CA THR A 89 -10.85 8.56 0.64
C THR A 89 -10.67 7.22 -0.06
N PRO A 90 -10.25 6.16 0.65
CA PRO A 90 -10.13 4.83 0.06
C PRO A 90 -11.42 4.33 -0.61
N GLU A 91 -12.59 4.61 -0.02
CA GLU A 91 -13.89 4.20 -0.55
C GLU A 91 -14.20 4.87 -1.91
N GLU A 92 -13.80 6.13 -2.07
CA GLU A 92 -13.93 6.84 -3.35
C GLU A 92 -13.09 6.15 -4.43
N ILE A 93 -11.82 5.87 -4.13
CA ILE A 93 -10.90 5.22 -5.08
C ILE A 93 -11.40 3.83 -5.45
N GLU A 94 -11.84 3.03 -4.47
CA GLU A 94 -12.43 1.72 -4.72
C GLU A 94 -13.67 1.80 -5.62
N SER A 95 -14.53 2.81 -5.42
CA SER A 95 -15.71 3.02 -6.26
C SER A 95 -15.32 3.38 -7.70
N ARG A 96 -14.34 4.27 -7.86
CA ARG A 96 -13.80 4.64 -9.18
C ARG A 96 -13.18 3.45 -9.91
N ASP A 97 -12.46 2.58 -9.19
CA ASP A 97 -11.88 1.38 -9.78
C ASP A 97 -12.97 0.40 -10.26
N LYS A 98 -13.99 0.15 -9.43
CA LYS A 98 -15.15 -0.68 -9.78
C LYS A 98 -15.91 -0.15 -11.00
N LEU A 99 -15.94 1.16 -11.18
CA LEU A 99 -16.55 1.83 -12.34
C LEU A 99 -15.62 1.91 -13.56
N GLY A 100 -14.38 1.41 -13.47
CA GLY A 100 -13.42 1.46 -14.57
C GLY A 100 -12.86 2.85 -14.86
N LEU A 101 -12.93 3.77 -13.88
CA LEU A 101 -12.50 5.16 -14.03
C LEU A 101 -11.00 5.34 -13.78
N LEU A 102 -10.33 4.39 -13.14
CA LEU A 102 -8.87 4.38 -12.98
C LEU A 102 -8.20 3.90 -14.27
N LYS A 103 -7.66 4.86 -15.04
CA LYS A 103 -7.02 4.58 -16.34
C LYS A 103 -5.70 3.85 -16.15
N ARG A 104 -5.51 2.78 -16.93
CA ARG A 104 -4.30 1.95 -16.94
C ARG A 104 -3.64 1.97 -18.32
N ASN A 105 -2.35 2.22 -18.37
CA ASN A 105 -1.46 1.93 -19.50
C ASN A 105 -0.91 0.51 -19.34
N LEU A 106 -1.32 -0.41 -20.21
CA LEU A 106 -0.90 -1.82 -20.18
C LEU A 106 0.03 -2.18 -21.35
N VAL A 107 0.50 -1.20 -22.12
CA VAL A 107 1.34 -1.42 -23.30
C VAL A 107 2.81 -1.13 -22.98
N ASP A 108 3.11 0.08 -22.52
CA ASP A 108 4.49 0.56 -22.34
C ASP A 108 4.70 1.27 -20.99
N ALA A 109 3.99 0.81 -19.96
CA ALA A 109 4.11 1.35 -18.61
C ALA A 109 5.57 1.30 -18.09
N PRO A 110 6.07 2.40 -17.49
CA PRO A 110 7.44 2.49 -17.01
C PRO A 110 7.70 1.48 -15.90
N LEU A 111 8.86 0.84 -15.97
CA LEU A 111 9.35 -0.11 -14.96
C LEU A 111 10.20 0.63 -13.93
N LYS A 112 9.84 0.53 -12.64
CA LYS A 112 10.48 1.24 -11.52
C LYS A 112 10.55 0.34 -10.27
N ASP A 113 11.36 0.72 -9.30
CA ASP A 113 11.35 0.16 -7.94
C ASP A 113 10.76 1.14 -6.91
N THR A 114 10.53 2.39 -7.33
CA THR A 114 10.07 3.50 -6.49
C THR A 114 9.13 4.38 -7.30
N VAL A 115 7.99 4.76 -6.71
CA VAL A 115 7.02 5.68 -7.30
C VAL A 115 6.65 6.77 -6.30
N ASN A 116 6.54 8.00 -6.78
CA ASN A 116 6.12 9.12 -5.97
C ASN A 116 4.60 9.27 -6.07
N VAL A 117 3.88 8.97 -4.99
CA VAL A 117 2.42 9.05 -4.91
C VAL A 117 2.03 10.51 -4.64
N PRO A 118 1.18 11.13 -5.47
CA PRO A 118 0.80 12.52 -5.30
C PRO A 118 -0.21 12.68 -4.16
N ALA A 119 -0.12 13.77 -3.41
CA ALA A 119 -1.13 14.14 -2.43
C ALA A 119 -2.52 14.28 -3.10
N GLY A 120 -3.50 13.52 -2.60
CA GLY A 120 -4.88 13.52 -3.08
C GLY A 120 -5.09 12.65 -4.32
N GLY A 121 -4.31 11.57 -4.45
CA GLY A 121 -4.31 10.68 -5.60
C GLY A 121 -3.92 9.25 -5.28
#